data_AF-A0A7V5MR24-F1
#
_entry.id   AF-A0A7V5MR24-F1
#
_cell.length_a   1.000
_cell.length_b   1.000
_cell.length_c   1.000
_cell.angle_alpha   90.00
_cell.angle_beta   90.00
_cell.angle_gamma   90.00
#
_symmetry.space_group_name_H-M   'P 1'
#
loop_
_entity.id
_entity.type
_entity.pdbx_description
1 polymer ?
#
loop_
_entity_poly.entity_id
_entity_poly.type
_entity_poly.pdbx_seq_one_letter_code
_entity_poly.pdbx_strand_id
1 'polypeptide(L)' 'MIRFALLGSGSRGNATLVECGRTRVLVDCGFSVRELERRLSAIQVDPATIDA' A
#
# COMPACT_ATOMS: atom_id res chain seq x y z
N MET A 1 -1.41 -11.42 -13.68
CA MET A 1 -2.66 -10.75 -13.26
C MET A 1 -2.27 -9.60 -12.35
N ILE A 2 -2.84 -8.41 -12.56
CA ILE A 2 -2.56 -7.23 -11.73
C ILE A 2 -3.63 -7.15 -10.64
N ARG A 3 -3.22 -6.84 -9.41
CA ARG A 3 -4.10 -6.64 -8.25
C ARG A 3 -3.90 -5.23 -7.70
N PHE A 4 -4.98 -4.66 -7.20
CA PHE A 4 -4.98 -3.33 -6.59
C PHE A 4 -5.60 -3.43 -5.20
N ALA A 5 -4.96 -2.81 -4.22
CA ALA A 5 -5.55 -2.56 -2.91
C ALA A 5 -5.50 -1.06 -2.63
N LEU A 6 -6.68 -0.42 -2.61
CA LEU A 6 -6.79 0.97 -2.20
C LEU A 6 -6.67 1.03 -0.68
N LEU A 7 -5.52 1.50 -0.18
CA LEU A 7 -5.30 1.68 1.24
C LEU A 7 -6.03 2.94 1.72
N GLY A 8 -6.22 3.93 0.85
CA GLY A 8 -7.13 5.05 1.07
C GLY A 8 -7.05 6.10 -0.03
N SER A 9 -8.04 6.99 -0.06
CA SER A 9 -8.13 8.10 -1.00
C SER A 9 -8.85 9.26 -0.31
N GLY A 10 -8.19 10.41 -0.15
CA GLY A 10 -8.77 11.61 0.45
C GLY A 10 -7.77 12.52 1.17
N SER A 11 -8.29 13.59 1.78
CA SER A 11 -7.49 14.64 2.43
C SER A 11 -6.68 14.20 3.65
N ARG A 12 -6.98 13.01 4.21
CA ARG A 12 -6.26 12.43 5.35
C ARG A 12 -5.12 11.48 4.93
N GLY A 13 -4.83 11.43 3.64
CA GLY A 13 -3.85 10.55 3.04
C GLY A 13 -4.47 9.65 1.97
N ASN A 14 -3.72 9.47 0.90
CA ASN A 14 -3.93 8.45 -0.10
C ASN A 14 -2.84 7.39 0.03
N ALA A 15 -3.11 6.19 -0.46
CA ALA A 15 -2.11 5.20 -0.86
C ALA A 15 -2.81 4.06 -1.60
N THR A 16 -2.18 3.55 -2.66
CA THR A 16 -2.65 2.38 -3.40
C THR A 16 -1.52 1.38 -3.53
N LEU A 17 -1.72 0.15 -3.08
CA LEU A 17 -0.81 -0.95 -3.37
C LEU A 17 -1.18 -1.56 -4.73
N VAL A 18 -0.19 -1.66 -5.61
CA VAL A 18 -0.28 -2.34 -6.90
C VAL A 18 0.60 -3.57 -6.85
N GLU A 19 0.03 -4.75 -7.11
CA GLU A 19 0.77 -6.00 -7.16
C GLU A 19 0.69 -6.60 -8.56
N CYS A 20 1.84 -6.97 -9.13
CA CYS A 20 1.92 -7.71 -10.39
C CYS A 20 2.96 -8.81 -10.29
N GLY A 21 2.51 -10.07 -10.22
CA GLY A 21 3.41 -11.20 -10.03
C GLY A 21 4.08 -11.15 -8.67
N ARG A 22 5.40 -10.95 -8.64
CA ARG A 22 6.20 -10.81 -7.40
C ARG A 22 6.50 -9.35 -7.04
N THR A 23 6.16 -8.42 -7.92
CA THR A 23 6.46 -7.00 -7.73
C THR A 23 5.31 -6.31 -7.01
N ARG A 24 5.65 -5.51 -6.01
CA ARG A 24 4.73 -4.71 -5.19
C ARG A 24 5.17 -3.26 -5.20
N VAL A 25 4.28 -2.37 -5.62
CA VAL A 25 4.55 -0.92 -5.67
C VAL A 25 3.49 -0.17 -4.89
N LEU A 26 3.92 0.78 -4.07
CA LEU A 26 3.06 1.69 -3.34
C LEU A 26 2.98 3.04 -4.07
N VAL A 27 1.77 3.37 -4.53
CA VAL A 27 1.49 4.62 -5.24
C VAL A 27 0.87 5.62 -4.28
N ASP A 28 1.33 6.88 -4.35
CA ASP A 28 0.85 8.02 -3.59
C ASP A 28 0.83 7.78 -2.07
N CYS A 29 1.98 7.52 -1.44
CA CYS A 29 2.10 7.28 0.01
C CYS A 29 1.86 8.55 0.86
N GLY A 30 0.64 9.04 0.89
CA GLY A 30 0.23 10.23 1.67
C GLY A 30 -0.03 9.96 3.16
N PHE A 31 0.15 8.74 3.64
CA PHE A 31 0.00 8.38 5.05
C PHE A 31 1.32 8.53 5.83
N SER A 32 1.20 8.77 7.14
CA SER A 32 2.34 8.54 8.03
C SER A 32 2.72 7.06 8.03
N VAL A 33 4.00 6.76 8.27
CA VAL A 33 4.52 5.37 8.29
C VAL A 33 3.67 4.46 9.17
N ARG A 34 3.34 4.90 10.38
CA ARG A 34 2.51 4.13 11.32
C ARG A 34 1.11 3.80 10.77
N GLU A 35 0.50 4.74 10.05
CA GLU A 35 -0.84 4.53 9.48
C GLU A 35 -0.78 3.65 8.24
N LEU A 36 0.27 3.78 7.43
CA LEU A 36 0.54 2.89 6.31
C LEU A 36 0.74 1.44 6.78
N GLU A 37 1.60 1.21 7.77
CA GLU A 37 1.86 -0.12 8.34
C GLU A 37 0.57 -0.77 8.86
N ARG A 38 -0.26 0.00 9.58
CA ARG A 38 -1.56 -0.46 10.07
C ARG A 38 -2.47 -0.94 8.92
N ARG A 39 -2.52 -0.17 7.83
CA ARG A 39 -3.36 -0.48 6.66
C ARG A 39 -2.84 -1.67 5.86
N LEU A 40 -1.53 -1.75 5.65
CA LEU A 40 -0.88 -2.90 5.00
C LEU A 40 -1.10 -4.18 5.83
N SER A 41 -0.94 -4.10 7.15
CA SER A 41 -1.21 -5.23 8.04
C SER A 41 -2.66 -5.72 7.97
N ALA A 42 -3.63 -4.81 7.79
CA ALA A 42 -5.05 -5.17 7.65
C ALA A 42 -5.34 -6.00 6.39
N ILE A 43 -4.49 -5.89 5.36
CA ILE A 43 -4.55 -6.70 4.13
C ILE A 43 -3.45 -7.77 4.08
N GLN A 44 -2.81 -8.05 5.22
CA GLN A 44 -1.76 -9.07 5.37
C GLN A 44 -0.55 -8.86 4.44
N VAL A 45 -0.17 -7.60 4.19
CA VAL A 45 1.03 -7.24 3.43
C VAL A 45 2.09 -6.73 4.39
N ASP A 46 3.29 -7.30 4.29
CA ASP A 46 4.48 -6.83 5.01
C ASP A 46 5.11 -5.66 4.23
N PRO A 47 5.27 -4.47 4.83
CA PRO A 47 5.92 -3.32 4.20
C PRO A 47 7.32 -3.63 3.65
N ALA A 48 8.07 -4.55 4.26
CA ALA A 48 9.41 -4.94 3.82
C ALA A 48 9.42 -5.67 2.47
N THR A 49 8.25 -6.06 1.97
CA THR A 49 8.08 -6.74 0.68
C THR A 49 7.68 -5.80 -0.46
N ILE A 50 7.61 -4.49 -0.20
CA ILE A 50 7.30 -3.47 -1.20
C ILE A 50 8.61 -3.04 -1.87
N ASP A 51 8.64 -3.09 -3.20
CA ASP A 51 9.83 -2.82 -4.01
C ASP A 51 10.05 -1.32 -4.25
N ALA A 52 8.96 -0.54 -4.32
CA ALA A 52 8.97 0.89 -4.62
C ALA A 52 7.76 1.61 -4.01
#